data_AF-A0A7X9DSF7-F1
#
_entry.id   AF-A0A7X9DSF7-F1
#
_cell.length_a   1.000
_cell.length_b   1.000
_cell.length_c   1.000
_cell.angle_alpha   90.00
_cell.angle_beta   90.00
_cell.angle_gamma   90.00
#
_symmetry.space_group_name_H-M   'P 1'
#
loop_
_entity.id
_entity.type
_entity.pdbx_description
1 polymer ?
#
loop_
_entity_poly.entity_id
_entity_poly.type
_entity_poly.pdbx_seq_one_letter_code
_entity_poly.pdbx_strand_id
1 'polypeptide(L)'
;MRHHGLVMLGFGLSLLGGCAYTAGTPLDVSELGYTPCDGPYACGAGRYCNEQGYCAADCRSSADCALLGEGMVCTLYGQCRQPDGAHACTSHADCGENRYCNGACRRSGSACGSTVDCPWHELDPEDVCEGFCGAFCGKDDDCRAFGDNLECTPAAQCLKPGWEKWIPAGELPPTECVWDPQCKTLGWAFVCDCPKETDPRTGRPVCQGGARSRCVKDDAPLDFGAGPAASPAHAFRGVWGMRMEIGVVSVGVPLVNRQNTYSSNLFLVRIDHRAGDTLEITETLCQLNLINFAEDDRPFTDLAWMVIPYRYLRALPLLSRQVTLSSSAAGAPWETTRSLEVRGALLSNPESDPLPTRHDYARDPADARIWDQDGDGHPGMTTLMDGVLRGEIYNDQRWAATYHGQILDTDHVRGLAEIQNEQLILSAGSPNLIYDTSTEIHAQADRTYFRLMRLADDASCATLIREAARESSWLRHTPHLMDVPDP
;
A
#
# COMPACT_ATOMS: atom_id res chain seq x y z
N MET A 1 -86.89 -32.63 -8.21
CA MET A 1 -86.50 -34.03 -7.96
C MET A 1 -85.02 -34.19 -8.32
N ARG A 2 -84.21 -34.70 -7.38
CA ARG A 2 -82.79 -35.17 -7.53
C ARG A 2 -81.78 -34.06 -7.89
N HIS A 3 -80.56 -33.99 -7.36
CA HIS A 3 -79.83 -34.63 -6.27
C HIS A 3 -78.66 -33.69 -5.90
N HIS A 4 -78.25 -33.72 -4.63
CA HIS A 4 -77.04 -33.10 -4.10
C HIS A 4 -75.74 -33.64 -4.73
N GLY A 5 -74.70 -32.79 -4.75
CA GLY A 5 -73.31 -33.18 -5.02
C GLY A 5 -72.34 -32.14 -4.46
N LEU A 6 -72.10 -32.23 -3.15
CA LEU A 6 -71.12 -31.47 -2.37
C LEU A 6 -69.73 -32.07 -2.63
N VAL A 7 -68.76 -31.29 -3.14
CA VAL A 7 -67.35 -31.71 -3.22
C VAL A 7 -66.56 -30.94 -2.17
N MET A 8 -66.19 -31.64 -1.09
CA MET A 8 -65.14 -31.24 -0.15
C MET A 8 -63.77 -31.48 -0.81
N LEU A 9 -62.94 -30.43 -0.90
CA LEU A 9 -61.51 -30.56 -1.11
C LEU A 9 -60.84 -30.52 0.27
N GLY A 10 -60.37 -31.69 0.71
CA GLY A 10 -59.60 -31.85 1.94
C GLY A 10 -58.16 -31.36 1.78
N PHE A 11 -57.73 -30.52 2.71
CA PHE A 11 -56.33 -30.20 2.95
C PHE A 11 -55.65 -31.40 3.63
N GLY A 12 -54.82 -32.13 2.86
CA GLY A 12 -53.97 -33.20 3.35
C GLY A 12 -52.61 -32.66 3.79
N LEU A 13 -52.38 -32.69 5.11
CA LEU A 13 -51.11 -32.48 5.78
C LEU A 13 -50.13 -33.61 5.40
N SER A 14 -48.96 -33.31 4.83
CA SER A 14 -47.81 -34.23 4.72
C SER A 14 -46.52 -33.46 4.43
N LEU A 15 -45.84 -32.98 5.47
CA LEU A 15 -44.45 -32.50 5.40
C LEU A 15 -43.67 -33.15 6.56
N LEU A 16 -43.14 -34.34 6.30
CA LEU A 16 -42.04 -34.94 7.05
C LEU A 16 -41.11 -35.63 6.04
N GLY A 17 -40.35 -34.82 5.31
CA GLY A 17 -39.19 -35.28 4.55
C GLY A 17 -37.95 -35.05 5.40
N GLY A 18 -37.43 -36.11 6.02
CA GLY A 18 -36.18 -36.08 6.77
C GLY A 18 -35.00 -35.75 5.85
N CYS A 19 -34.12 -34.87 6.31
CA CYS A 19 -32.80 -34.68 5.71
C CYS A 19 -32.03 -36.00 5.84
N ALA A 20 -31.95 -36.77 4.75
CA ALA A 20 -31.03 -37.88 4.65
C ALA A 20 -29.61 -37.31 4.56
N TYR A 21 -28.81 -37.56 5.60
CA TYR A 21 -27.38 -37.27 5.64
C TYR A 21 -26.70 -38.05 4.50
N THR A 22 -26.38 -37.39 3.39
CA THR A 22 -25.51 -37.97 2.37
C THR A 22 -24.09 -37.94 2.90
N ALA A 23 -23.54 -39.10 3.26
CA ALA A 23 -22.13 -39.26 3.60
C ALA A 23 -21.27 -39.05 2.34
N GLY A 24 -21.05 -37.78 1.99
CA GLY A 24 -20.00 -37.37 1.06
C GLY A 24 -18.66 -37.32 1.80
N THR A 25 -17.56 -37.50 1.08
CA THR A 25 -16.21 -37.15 1.57
C THR A 25 -16.22 -35.70 2.07
N PRO A 26 -15.60 -35.40 3.23
CA PRO A 26 -15.46 -34.03 3.70
C PRO A 26 -14.83 -33.18 2.60
N LEU A 27 -15.44 -32.03 2.31
CA LEU A 27 -14.88 -31.05 1.38
C LEU A 27 -13.51 -30.62 1.89
N ASP A 28 -12.52 -30.62 0.99
CA ASP A 28 -11.21 -30.05 1.29
C ASP A 28 -11.38 -28.53 1.45
N VAL A 29 -11.01 -28.01 2.62
CA VAL A 29 -11.16 -26.60 2.97
C VAL A 29 -10.33 -25.70 2.04
N SER A 30 -9.23 -26.22 1.47
CA SER A 30 -8.45 -25.50 0.46
C SER A 30 -9.18 -25.37 -0.88
N GLU A 31 -10.00 -26.35 -1.26
CA GLU A 31 -10.85 -26.28 -2.47
C GLU A 31 -12.01 -25.28 -2.33
N LEU A 32 -12.35 -24.88 -1.10
CA LEU A 32 -13.33 -23.84 -0.81
C LEU A 32 -12.74 -22.41 -0.88
N GLY A 33 -11.45 -22.28 -1.24
CA GLY A 33 -10.78 -20.98 -1.39
C GLY A 33 -10.25 -20.36 -0.09
N TYR A 34 -10.18 -21.13 1.00
CA TYR A 34 -9.55 -20.69 2.24
C TYR A 34 -8.03 -20.80 2.14
N THR A 35 -7.33 -19.66 2.10
CA THR A 35 -5.85 -19.61 2.11
C THR A 35 -5.35 -19.84 3.54
N PRO A 36 -4.54 -20.86 3.85
CA PRO A 36 -4.00 -21.02 5.20
C PRO A 36 -3.05 -19.87 5.57
N CYS A 37 -2.98 -19.54 6.85
CA CYS A 37 -2.24 -18.41 7.38
C CYS A 37 -1.73 -18.67 8.80
N ASP A 38 -0.68 -17.94 9.16
CA ASP A 38 0.08 -18.08 10.42
C ASP A 38 0.18 -16.75 11.20
N GLY A 39 -0.47 -15.68 10.71
CA GLY A 39 -0.46 -14.38 11.36
C GLY A 39 -1.41 -13.37 10.72
N PRO A 40 -1.75 -12.27 11.42
CA PRO A 40 -2.78 -11.31 11.00
C PRO A 40 -2.51 -10.65 9.64
N TYR A 41 -1.25 -10.62 9.19
CA TYR A 41 -0.82 -10.00 7.93
C TYR A 41 -0.67 -10.99 6.78
N ALA A 42 -0.76 -12.30 7.06
CA ALA A 42 -0.61 -13.39 6.09
C ALA A 42 -1.77 -13.47 5.08
N CYS A 43 -2.74 -12.56 5.14
CA CYS A 43 -3.99 -12.61 4.37
C CYS A 43 -4.25 -11.44 3.43
N GLY A 44 -3.49 -10.35 3.55
CA GLY A 44 -3.56 -9.21 2.64
C GLY A 44 -4.48 -8.10 3.12
N ALA A 45 -4.58 -7.03 2.32
CA ALA A 45 -5.47 -5.92 2.66
C ALA A 45 -6.93 -6.38 2.60
N GLY A 46 -7.73 -6.04 3.62
CA GLY A 46 -9.13 -6.45 3.69
C GLY A 46 -9.36 -7.93 4.06
N ARG A 47 -8.31 -8.68 4.48
CA ARG A 47 -8.43 -10.07 4.92
C ARG A 47 -7.51 -10.30 6.13
N TYR A 48 -7.92 -11.20 7.03
CA TYR A 48 -7.16 -11.54 8.22
C TYR A 48 -7.05 -13.04 8.42
N CYS A 49 -6.05 -13.43 9.21
CA CYS A 49 -5.91 -14.82 9.64
C CYS A 49 -6.86 -15.12 10.78
N ASN A 50 -7.88 -15.94 10.53
CA ASN A 50 -8.83 -16.36 11.53
C ASN A 50 -8.22 -17.38 12.50
N GLU A 51 -8.95 -17.69 13.57
CA GLU A 51 -8.49 -18.63 14.61
C GLU A 51 -8.30 -20.06 14.09
N GLN A 52 -8.91 -20.40 12.95
CA GLN A 52 -8.71 -21.68 12.29
C GLN A 52 -7.44 -21.73 11.43
N GLY A 53 -6.67 -20.63 11.35
CA GLY A 53 -5.46 -20.54 10.54
C GLY A 53 -5.76 -20.39 9.06
N TYR A 54 -6.85 -19.71 8.69
CA TYR A 54 -7.19 -19.39 7.31
C TYR A 54 -7.51 -17.91 7.11
N CYS A 55 -7.19 -17.41 5.92
CA CYS A 55 -7.51 -16.08 5.49
C CYS A 55 -9.00 -15.96 5.23
N ALA A 56 -9.62 -15.08 5.99
CA ALA A 56 -11.00 -14.70 5.85
C ALA A 56 -11.07 -13.18 5.68
N ALA A 57 -12.03 -12.71 4.88
CA ALA A 57 -12.48 -11.33 5.00
C ALA A 57 -13.60 -11.34 6.04
N ASP A 58 -13.40 -10.68 7.18
CA ASP A 58 -14.47 -10.50 8.15
C ASP A 58 -15.39 -9.37 7.69
N CYS A 59 -14.77 -8.28 7.23
CA CYS A 59 -15.49 -7.17 6.63
C CYS A 59 -14.62 -6.38 5.66
N ARG A 60 -15.27 -5.65 4.74
CA ARG A 60 -14.65 -4.66 3.83
C ARG A 60 -15.02 -3.24 4.24
N SER A 61 -16.15 -3.10 4.92
CA SER A 61 -16.64 -1.89 5.55
C SER A 61 -17.25 -2.22 6.90
N SER A 62 -17.31 -1.25 7.82
CA SER A 62 -17.94 -1.45 9.14
C SER A 62 -19.39 -1.95 9.05
N ALA A 63 -20.08 -1.74 7.91
CA ALA A 63 -21.42 -2.27 7.67
C ALA A 63 -21.45 -3.80 7.53
N ASP A 64 -20.40 -4.42 6.97
CA ASP A 64 -20.31 -5.88 6.87
C ASP A 64 -20.18 -6.52 8.28
N CYS A 65 -19.61 -5.79 9.24
CA CYS A 65 -19.39 -6.27 10.60
C CYS A 65 -20.65 -6.21 11.48
N ALA A 66 -21.74 -5.56 11.03
CA ALA A 66 -22.97 -5.34 11.80
C ALA A 66 -23.69 -6.65 12.19
N LEU A 67 -23.48 -7.73 11.44
CA LEU A 67 -24.05 -9.05 11.74
C LEU A 67 -23.31 -9.78 12.88
N LEU A 68 -22.07 -9.37 13.18
CA LEU A 68 -21.25 -9.97 14.23
C LEU A 68 -21.39 -9.24 15.57
N GLY A 69 -21.93 -8.02 15.57
CA GLY A 69 -22.24 -7.27 16.77
C GLY A 69 -22.60 -5.82 16.46
N GLU A 70 -23.42 -5.22 17.31
CA GLU A 70 -23.72 -3.79 17.24
C GLU A 70 -22.44 -2.98 17.50
N GLY A 71 -22.14 -2.03 16.60
CA GLY A 71 -20.98 -1.14 16.73
C GLY A 71 -19.63 -1.73 16.31
N MET A 72 -19.56 -2.94 15.73
CA MET A 72 -18.31 -3.50 15.20
C MET A 72 -17.76 -2.64 14.04
N VAL A 73 -16.45 -2.48 13.97
CA VAL A 73 -15.74 -1.74 12.92
C VAL A 73 -14.90 -2.67 12.06
N CYS A 74 -14.79 -2.33 10.79
CA CYS A 74 -13.88 -3.00 9.87
C CYS A 74 -12.52 -2.34 9.98
N THR A 75 -11.50 -3.07 10.41
CA THR A 75 -10.15 -2.52 10.45
C THR A 75 -9.57 -2.34 9.04
N LEU A 76 -8.48 -1.59 8.90
CA LEU A 76 -7.70 -1.50 7.64
C LEU A 76 -7.22 -2.86 7.11
N TYR A 77 -7.19 -3.88 7.99
CA TYR A 77 -6.83 -5.25 7.66
C TYR A 77 -8.05 -6.16 7.42
N GLY A 78 -9.26 -5.60 7.34
CA GLY A 78 -10.49 -6.36 7.05
C GLY A 78 -10.99 -7.24 8.19
N GLN A 79 -10.70 -6.87 9.43
CA GLN A 79 -11.19 -7.56 10.63
C GLN A 79 -12.43 -6.88 11.20
N CYS A 80 -13.43 -7.66 11.59
CA CYS A 80 -14.53 -7.19 12.42
C CYS A 80 -14.00 -7.11 13.85
N ARG A 81 -13.73 -5.90 14.35
CA ARG A 81 -13.34 -5.70 15.74
C ARG A 81 -14.38 -4.88 16.46
N GLN A 82 -14.61 -5.16 17.74
CA GLN A 82 -15.24 -4.15 18.58
C GLN A 82 -14.29 -2.95 18.61
N PRO A 83 -14.78 -1.73 18.41
CA PRO A 83 -13.96 -0.55 18.53
C PRO A 83 -13.70 -0.33 20.03
N ASP A 84 -12.72 -1.05 20.54
CA ASP A 84 -12.34 -1.07 21.94
C ASP A 84 -11.50 0.18 22.25
N GLY A 85 -12.13 1.34 22.34
CA GLY A 85 -11.46 2.63 22.62
C GLY A 85 -11.60 3.11 24.07
N ALA A 86 -12.26 2.35 24.93
CA ALA A 86 -12.69 2.82 26.26
C ALA A 86 -11.82 2.32 27.43
N HIS A 87 -10.83 1.48 27.17
CA HIS A 87 -9.91 1.01 28.21
C HIS A 87 -8.97 2.14 28.62
N ALA A 88 -9.07 2.57 29.88
CA ALA A 88 -8.15 3.55 30.43
C ALA A 88 -6.71 3.00 30.42
N CYS A 89 -5.75 3.86 30.11
CA CYS A 89 -4.34 3.51 30.06
C CYS A 89 -3.47 4.59 30.70
N THR A 90 -2.36 4.14 31.28
CA THR A 90 -1.23 4.94 31.76
C THR A 90 0.04 4.65 30.98
N SER A 91 0.03 3.58 30.17
CA SER A 91 1.09 3.19 29.26
C SER A 91 0.56 2.38 28.08
N HIS A 92 1.34 2.27 26.99
CA HIS A 92 1.06 1.35 25.88
C HIS A 92 0.85 -0.10 26.35
N ALA A 93 1.60 -0.54 27.37
CA ALA A 93 1.49 -1.90 27.90
C ALA A 93 0.09 -2.21 28.47
N ASP A 94 -0.63 -1.19 28.95
CA ASP A 94 -1.99 -1.35 29.48
C ASP A 94 -3.00 -1.70 28.38
N CYS A 95 -2.67 -1.39 27.13
CA CYS A 95 -3.53 -1.63 25.97
C CYS A 95 -3.36 -3.03 25.36
N GLY A 96 -2.34 -3.79 25.78
CA GLY A 96 -2.00 -5.08 25.19
C GLY A 96 -1.09 -4.96 23.97
N GLU A 97 -0.77 -6.11 23.39
CA GLU A 97 0.18 -6.21 22.28
C GLU A 97 -0.32 -5.48 21.03
N ASN A 98 0.57 -4.72 20.37
CA ASN A 98 0.27 -3.91 19.17
C ASN A 98 -0.83 -2.86 19.36
N ARG A 99 -1.06 -2.39 20.59
CA ARG A 99 -2.03 -1.33 20.88
C ARG A 99 -1.39 -0.14 21.56
N TYR A 100 -1.94 1.04 21.30
CA TYR A 100 -1.33 2.29 21.74
C TYR A 100 -2.26 3.08 22.67
N CYS A 101 -1.67 3.72 23.69
CA CYS A 101 -2.37 4.58 24.63
C CYS A 101 -2.49 5.99 24.06
N ASN A 102 -3.70 6.55 23.99
CA ASN A 102 -3.97 7.95 23.66
C ASN A 102 -3.89 8.84 24.89
N GLY A 103 -2.77 8.77 25.59
CA GLY A 103 -2.54 9.48 26.83
C GLY A 103 -2.37 10.98 26.66
N ALA A 104 -2.72 11.72 27.69
CA ALA A 104 -2.21 13.06 27.95
C ALA A 104 -1.63 13.11 29.36
N CYS A 105 -0.50 13.80 29.52
CA CYS A 105 0.11 14.02 30.82
C CYS A 105 -0.77 14.93 31.67
N ARG A 106 -1.08 14.51 32.89
CA ARG A 106 -2.08 15.15 33.75
C ARG A 106 -1.84 16.64 33.95
N ARG A 107 -0.58 17.07 34.08
CA ARG A 107 -0.21 18.46 34.39
C ARG A 107 0.15 19.26 33.15
N SER A 108 0.93 18.68 32.23
CA SER A 108 1.36 19.39 31.02
C SER A 108 0.33 19.36 29.88
N GLY A 109 -0.60 18.40 29.88
CA GLY A 109 -1.49 18.14 28.76
C GLY A 109 -0.79 17.60 27.51
N SER A 110 0.53 17.36 27.58
CA SER A 110 1.29 16.80 26.46
C SER A 110 0.84 15.38 26.15
N ALA A 111 0.73 15.02 24.87
CA ALA A 111 0.39 13.66 24.48
C ALA A 111 1.45 12.68 25.02
N CYS A 112 1.04 11.55 25.57
CA CYS A 112 1.94 10.54 26.14
C CYS A 112 1.50 9.13 25.77
N GLY A 113 2.50 8.28 25.55
CA GLY A 113 2.36 6.85 25.39
C GLY A 113 2.66 6.10 26.69
N SER A 114 3.35 6.74 27.61
CA SER A 114 3.57 6.31 29.00
C SER A 114 3.95 7.49 29.90
N THR A 115 3.95 7.28 31.22
CA THR A 115 4.35 8.32 32.20
C THR A 115 5.76 8.87 31.98
N VAL A 116 6.68 8.09 31.38
CA VAL A 116 8.03 8.60 31.09
C VAL A 116 8.06 9.66 29.98
N ASP A 117 6.99 9.77 29.19
CA ASP A 117 6.85 10.83 28.18
C ASP A 117 6.43 12.17 28.78
N CYS A 118 6.09 12.21 30.08
CA CYS A 118 5.59 13.40 30.75
C CYS A 118 6.72 14.31 31.22
N PRO A 119 6.83 15.53 30.66
CA PRO A 119 8.01 16.37 30.81
C PRO A 119 8.25 16.84 32.26
N TRP A 120 7.23 16.81 33.12
CA TRP A 120 7.37 17.22 34.51
C TRP A 120 7.44 16.05 35.48
N HIS A 121 7.38 14.79 35.03
CA HIS A 121 7.28 13.64 35.92
C HIS A 121 8.45 13.55 36.93
N GLU A 122 9.67 13.92 36.52
CA GLU A 122 10.84 13.96 37.42
C GLU A 122 10.73 15.03 38.52
N LEU A 123 10.07 16.15 38.22
CA LEU A 123 9.91 17.28 39.14
C LEU A 123 8.62 17.20 39.94
N ASP A 124 7.63 16.50 39.40
CA ASP A 124 6.32 16.27 39.95
C ASP A 124 5.83 14.85 39.59
N PRO A 125 5.96 13.89 40.52
CA PRO A 125 5.50 12.52 40.29
C PRO A 125 3.99 12.39 39.98
N GLU A 126 3.19 13.45 40.19
CA GLU A 126 1.77 13.46 39.83
C GLU A 126 1.51 13.79 38.35
N ASP A 127 2.51 14.26 37.58
CA ASP A 127 2.42 14.39 36.11
C ASP A 127 2.55 13.00 35.47
N VAL A 128 1.48 12.21 35.60
CA VAL A 128 1.35 10.86 35.05
C VAL A 128 0.62 10.89 33.72
N CYS A 129 0.89 9.90 32.88
CA CYS A 129 0.16 9.72 31.64
C CYS A 129 -1.23 9.14 31.92
N GLU A 130 -2.28 9.77 31.41
CA GLU A 130 -3.66 9.28 31.52
C GLU A 130 -4.37 9.40 30.18
N GLY A 131 -4.96 8.31 29.72
CA GLY A 131 -5.78 8.33 28.51
C GLY A 131 -6.56 7.04 28.32
N PHE A 132 -6.84 6.75 27.06
CA PHE A 132 -7.55 5.55 26.65
C PHE A 132 -6.83 4.86 25.51
N CYS A 133 -6.92 3.53 25.44
CA CYS A 133 -6.35 2.77 24.34
C CYS A 133 -6.99 3.16 23.02
N GLY A 134 -6.20 3.18 21.95
CA GLY A 134 -6.67 3.43 20.59
C GLY A 134 -7.76 2.44 20.22
N ALA A 135 -8.90 2.98 19.80
CA ALA A 135 -9.96 2.19 19.18
C ALA A 135 -9.48 1.66 17.84
N PHE A 136 -9.89 0.47 17.44
CA PHE A 136 -9.63 0.02 16.08
C PHE A 136 -10.37 0.88 15.06
N CYS A 137 -9.81 1.01 13.86
CA CYS A 137 -10.41 1.77 12.77
C CYS A 137 -10.05 1.19 11.40
N GLY A 138 -10.93 1.42 10.43
CA GLY A 138 -10.67 1.25 9.00
C GLY A 138 -10.49 2.57 8.27
N LYS A 139 -11.04 3.66 8.81
CA LYS A 139 -10.98 5.00 8.24
C LYS A 139 -11.09 6.06 9.33
N ASP A 140 -10.72 7.30 9.01
CA ASP A 140 -10.76 8.43 9.96
C ASP A 140 -12.15 8.69 10.54
N ASP A 141 -13.21 8.43 9.76
CA ASP A 141 -14.58 8.59 10.23
C ASP A 141 -14.93 7.68 11.41
N ASP A 142 -14.28 6.51 11.52
CA ASP A 142 -14.50 5.58 12.63
C ASP A 142 -13.98 6.17 13.96
N CYS A 143 -13.05 7.12 13.88
CA CYS A 143 -12.40 7.73 15.04
C CYS A 143 -13.19 8.87 15.66
N ARG A 144 -14.14 9.45 14.93
CA ARG A 144 -14.97 10.57 15.40
C ARG A 144 -15.79 10.22 16.65
N ALA A 145 -16.12 8.94 16.83
CA ALA A 145 -16.87 8.47 18.00
C ALA A 145 -16.02 8.44 19.29
N PHE A 146 -14.68 8.46 19.17
CA PHE A 146 -13.74 8.28 20.27
C PHE A 146 -13.08 9.58 20.73
N GLY A 147 -13.23 10.66 19.95
CA GLY A 147 -12.74 11.98 20.31
C GLY A 147 -12.53 12.86 19.10
N ASP A 148 -12.46 14.16 19.35
CA ASP A 148 -12.08 15.14 18.34
C ASP A 148 -10.57 15.01 18.04
N ASN A 149 -10.21 15.17 16.77
CA ASN A 149 -8.82 15.10 16.30
C ASN A 149 -8.16 13.73 16.51
N LEU A 150 -8.89 12.63 16.32
CA LEU A 150 -8.29 11.30 16.20
C LEU A 150 -8.22 10.91 14.73
N GLU A 151 -7.11 10.30 14.33
CA GLU A 151 -6.87 9.82 12.96
C GLU A 151 -6.74 8.31 12.95
N CYS A 152 -7.22 7.68 11.87
CA CYS A 152 -7.04 6.25 11.70
C CYS A 152 -5.63 5.97 11.19
N THR A 153 -4.78 5.53 12.10
CA THR A 153 -3.36 5.32 11.82
C THR A 153 -3.11 4.06 10.98
N PRO A 154 -1.94 3.93 10.34
CA PRO A 154 -1.56 2.71 9.63
C PRO A 154 -1.50 1.45 10.50
N ALA A 155 -1.50 1.60 11.84
CA ALA A 155 -1.68 0.51 12.81
C ALA A 155 -3.15 0.10 12.99
N ALA A 156 -4.07 0.62 12.16
CA ALA A 156 -5.51 0.44 12.24
C ALA A 156 -6.09 0.87 13.59
N GLN A 157 -5.55 1.94 14.18
CA GLN A 157 -6.00 2.49 15.47
C GLN A 157 -6.25 4.00 15.39
N CYS A 158 -7.31 4.46 16.05
CA CYS A 158 -7.64 5.86 16.24
C CYS A 158 -6.69 6.49 17.25
N LEU A 159 -5.70 7.24 16.77
CA LEU A 159 -4.71 7.88 17.65
C LEU A 159 -4.70 9.40 17.49
N LYS A 160 -4.31 10.12 18.56
CA LYS A 160 -4.14 11.58 18.53
C LYS A 160 -2.93 11.98 17.68
N PRO A 161 -2.94 13.13 16.98
CA PRO A 161 -1.77 13.71 16.35
C PRO A 161 -0.56 13.71 17.30
N GLY A 162 0.60 13.32 16.80
CA GLY A 162 1.77 13.03 17.61
C GLY A 162 1.93 11.56 17.97
N TRP A 163 1.01 10.68 17.56
CA TRP A 163 1.12 9.22 17.70
C TRP A 163 2.35 8.64 17.00
N GLU A 164 2.89 9.38 16.04
CA GLU A 164 4.03 8.99 15.20
C GLU A 164 5.32 8.87 16.00
N LYS A 165 5.38 9.44 17.22
CA LYS A 165 6.50 9.27 18.15
C LYS A 165 6.43 7.97 18.95
N TRP A 166 5.24 7.36 19.03
CA TRP A 166 4.97 6.15 19.80
C TRP A 166 5.11 4.89 18.98
N ILE A 167 4.96 5.02 17.66
CA ILE A 167 5.15 3.93 16.73
C ILE A 167 6.47 4.18 15.98
N PRO A 168 7.57 3.53 16.40
CA PRO A 168 8.82 3.60 15.67
C PRO A 168 8.59 3.35 14.18
N ALA A 169 9.33 4.05 13.35
CA ALA A 169 9.23 3.96 11.89
C ALA A 169 9.41 2.52 11.33
N GLY A 170 9.90 1.58 12.16
CA GLY A 170 10.04 0.16 11.87
C GLY A 170 8.90 -0.75 12.39
N GLU A 171 7.89 -0.21 13.07
CA GLU A 171 6.80 -0.97 13.73
C GLU A 171 5.43 -0.86 13.03
N LEU A 172 5.36 -0.18 11.88
CA LEU A 172 4.21 -0.21 10.96
C LEU A 172 4.55 -1.12 9.74
N PRO A 173 3.58 -1.85 9.16
CA PRO A 173 3.63 -3.30 8.89
C PRO A 173 4.51 -3.71 7.69
N PRO A 174 4.77 -5.03 7.48
CA PRO A 174 5.09 -6.08 8.44
C PRO A 174 6.61 -6.23 8.49
N THR A 175 7.12 -6.58 9.66
CA THR A 175 8.51 -7.04 9.81
C THR A 175 8.75 -8.33 9.05
N GLU A 176 7.73 -9.01 8.52
CA GLU A 176 7.94 -10.21 7.73
C GLU A 176 8.51 -9.91 6.35
N CYS A 177 9.37 -10.80 5.86
CA CYS A 177 9.98 -10.66 4.55
C CYS A 177 10.33 -12.02 3.94
N VAL A 178 10.37 -12.08 2.62
CA VAL A 178 10.90 -13.22 1.85
C VAL A 178 12.07 -12.81 0.95
N TRP A 179 12.41 -11.52 0.95
CA TRP A 179 13.52 -10.92 0.18
C TRP A 179 13.81 -9.51 0.71
N ASP A 180 14.97 -8.96 0.37
CA ASP A 180 15.43 -7.68 0.94
C ASP A 180 14.64 -6.45 0.52
N PRO A 181 14.14 -6.32 -0.73
CA PRO A 181 13.34 -5.17 -1.15
C PRO A 181 12.15 -4.85 -0.23
N GLN A 182 11.47 -5.88 0.30
CA GLN A 182 10.36 -5.70 1.24
C GLN A 182 10.73 -4.89 2.49
N CYS A 183 11.95 -5.09 2.99
CA CYS A 183 12.41 -4.43 4.20
C CYS A 183 12.82 -2.97 3.97
N LYS A 184 13.04 -2.55 2.72
CA LYS A 184 13.47 -1.17 2.41
C LYS A 184 12.38 -0.13 2.72
N THR A 185 11.14 -0.57 2.88
CA THR A 185 10.06 0.29 3.39
C THR A 185 10.29 0.78 4.83
N LEU A 186 11.06 0.04 5.63
CA LEU A 186 11.47 0.41 6.99
C LEU A 186 12.73 1.31 7.00
N GLY A 187 13.36 1.50 5.84
CA GLY A 187 14.59 2.27 5.65
C GLY A 187 15.69 1.47 4.95
N TRP A 188 16.67 2.16 4.38
CA TRP A 188 17.70 1.52 3.54
C TRP A 188 18.64 0.58 4.31
N ALA A 189 18.74 0.76 5.63
CA ALA A 189 19.54 -0.09 6.52
C ALA A 189 18.89 -1.45 6.83
N PHE A 190 17.61 -1.65 6.50
CA PHE A 190 16.92 -2.90 6.83
C PHE A 190 17.12 -3.96 5.76
N VAL A 191 17.36 -5.19 6.19
CA VAL A 191 17.53 -6.38 5.34
C VAL A 191 16.67 -7.52 5.87
N CYS A 192 16.38 -8.50 5.03
CA CYS A 192 15.61 -9.65 5.45
C CYS A 192 16.54 -10.72 6.04
N ASP A 193 16.35 -11.09 7.32
CA ASP A 193 17.24 -11.97 8.09
C ASP A 193 17.07 -13.45 7.73
N CYS A 194 17.54 -13.87 6.56
CA CYS A 194 17.43 -15.25 6.12
C CYS A 194 18.60 -15.62 5.21
N PRO A 195 18.97 -16.92 5.15
CA PRO A 195 19.80 -17.44 4.07
C PRO A 195 19.12 -17.16 2.73
N LYS A 196 19.88 -16.62 1.77
CA LYS A 196 19.36 -16.30 0.43
C LYS A 196 19.66 -17.41 -0.57
N GLU A 197 18.73 -17.66 -1.46
CA GLU A 197 18.93 -18.43 -2.69
C GLU A 197 18.43 -17.64 -3.90
N THR A 198 18.93 -17.96 -5.09
CA THR A 198 18.44 -17.36 -6.33
C THR A 198 17.13 -18.04 -6.71
N ASP A 199 16.04 -17.28 -6.74
CA ASP A 199 14.77 -17.73 -7.30
C ASP A 199 14.98 -18.10 -8.79
N PRO A 200 14.75 -19.37 -9.19
CA PRO A 200 14.99 -19.81 -10.55
C PRO A 200 14.07 -19.13 -11.58
N ARG A 201 12.93 -18.57 -11.16
CA ARG A 201 11.99 -17.88 -12.04
C ARG A 201 12.40 -16.44 -12.33
N THR A 202 12.78 -15.71 -11.29
CA THR A 202 13.05 -14.27 -11.37
C THR A 202 14.54 -13.95 -11.43
N GLY A 203 15.42 -14.90 -11.07
CA GLY A 203 16.85 -14.68 -10.88
C GLY A 203 17.19 -13.85 -9.64
N ARG A 204 16.21 -13.54 -8.79
CA ARG A 204 16.37 -12.62 -7.65
C ARG A 204 16.75 -13.38 -6.39
N PRO A 205 17.52 -12.77 -5.47
CA PRO A 205 17.79 -13.36 -4.16
C PRO A 205 16.51 -13.33 -3.30
N VAL A 206 16.07 -14.50 -2.87
CA VAL A 206 14.92 -14.71 -1.97
C VAL A 206 15.35 -15.56 -0.79
N CYS A 207 14.59 -15.57 0.30
CA CYS A 207 14.83 -16.46 1.42
C CYS A 207 14.71 -17.92 0.96
N GLN A 208 15.64 -18.76 1.41
CA GLN A 208 15.70 -20.16 1.05
C GLN A 208 14.36 -20.88 1.32
N GLY A 209 13.84 -21.58 0.30
CA GLY A 209 12.56 -22.27 0.34
C GLY A 209 11.33 -21.36 0.42
N GLY A 210 11.48 -20.06 0.13
CA GLY A 210 10.42 -19.06 0.30
C GLY A 210 10.04 -18.83 1.77
N ALA A 211 10.90 -19.23 2.71
CA ALA A 211 10.64 -19.08 4.14
C ALA A 211 10.44 -17.60 4.48
N ARG A 212 9.36 -17.31 5.20
CA ARG A 212 9.18 -15.98 5.80
C ARG A 212 10.21 -15.80 6.91
N SER A 213 10.88 -14.65 6.90
CA SER A 213 11.75 -14.22 7.97
C SER A 213 11.38 -12.81 8.43
N ARG A 214 12.27 -12.16 9.19
CA ARG A 214 12.08 -10.84 9.75
C ARG A 214 13.03 -9.82 9.13
N CYS A 215 12.55 -8.60 8.95
CA CYS A 215 13.37 -7.46 8.64
C CYS A 215 14.14 -7.08 9.89
N VAL A 216 15.46 -7.04 9.76
CA VAL A 216 16.38 -6.60 10.81
C VAL A 216 17.14 -5.40 10.29
N LYS A 217 17.48 -4.49 11.21
CA LYS A 217 18.34 -3.36 10.89
C LYS A 217 19.78 -3.85 10.83
N ASP A 218 20.46 -3.53 9.73
CA ASP A 218 21.93 -3.59 9.67
C ASP A 218 22.48 -2.36 10.39
N ASP A 219 23.28 -2.58 11.44
CA ASP A 219 23.90 -1.52 12.23
C ASP A 219 25.09 -0.87 11.49
N ALA A 220 25.52 -1.43 10.36
CA ALA A 220 26.52 -0.80 9.52
C ALA A 220 26.01 0.57 9.00
N PRO A 221 26.86 1.63 9.04
CA PRO A 221 26.52 2.89 8.40
C PRO A 221 26.18 2.68 6.91
N LEU A 222 25.20 3.42 6.41
CA LEU A 222 24.87 3.40 4.99
C LEU A 222 26.06 3.87 4.16
N ASP A 223 26.58 2.99 3.31
CA ASP A 223 27.60 3.33 2.33
C ASP A 223 26.94 3.86 1.05
N PHE A 224 26.95 5.18 0.87
CA PHE A 224 26.47 5.84 -0.35
C PHE A 224 27.52 5.91 -1.48
N GLY A 225 28.58 5.12 -1.40
CA GLY A 225 29.65 5.06 -2.40
C GLY A 225 30.79 6.07 -2.16
N ALA A 226 31.96 5.69 -2.64
CA ALA A 226 33.24 6.40 -2.44
C ALA A 226 33.63 7.31 -3.62
N GLY A 227 32.67 7.71 -4.46
CA GLY A 227 32.94 8.57 -5.62
C GLY A 227 33.65 9.88 -5.23
N PRO A 228 34.43 10.50 -6.13
CA PRO A 228 35.34 11.60 -5.80
C PRO A 228 34.62 12.79 -5.15
N ALA A 229 35.11 13.28 -4.01
CA ALA A 229 34.50 14.41 -3.30
C ALA A 229 34.45 15.73 -4.11
N ALA A 230 35.31 15.85 -5.12
CA ALA A 230 35.34 17.00 -6.02
C ALA A 230 34.32 16.92 -7.18
N SER A 231 33.68 15.76 -7.39
CA SER A 231 32.68 15.60 -8.43
C SER A 231 31.37 16.32 -8.06
N PRO A 232 30.67 16.94 -9.02
CA PRO A 232 29.32 17.47 -8.82
C PRO A 232 28.33 16.42 -8.27
N ALA A 233 28.47 15.15 -8.65
CA ALA A 233 27.60 14.06 -8.20
C ALA A 233 27.67 13.84 -6.68
N HIS A 234 28.82 14.09 -6.07
CA HIS A 234 29.05 13.79 -4.66
C HIS A 234 28.10 14.50 -3.69
N ALA A 235 27.62 15.69 -4.06
CA ALA A 235 26.68 16.45 -3.25
C ALA A 235 25.31 15.77 -3.11
N PHE A 236 24.92 14.91 -4.04
CA PHE A 236 23.55 14.38 -4.12
C PHE A 236 23.38 12.99 -3.52
N ARG A 237 24.45 12.34 -3.06
CA ARG A 237 24.35 11.04 -2.40
C ARG A 237 23.54 11.13 -1.10
N GLY A 238 22.86 10.07 -0.72
CA GLY A 238 22.08 10.01 0.54
C GLY A 238 20.68 9.43 0.34
N VAL A 239 19.82 9.64 1.34
CA VAL A 239 18.41 9.26 1.30
C VAL A 239 17.54 10.45 0.89
N TRP A 240 16.58 10.18 0.03
CA TRP A 240 15.69 11.16 -0.57
C TRP A 240 14.25 10.65 -0.56
N GLY A 241 13.31 11.58 -0.55
CA GLY A 241 11.91 11.33 -0.85
C GLY A 241 11.59 11.82 -2.25
N MET A 242 10.85 11.03 -3.01
CA MET A 242 10.34 11.43 -4.32
C MET A 242 8.83 11.45 -4.32
N ARG A 243 8.24 12.58 -4.72
CA ARG A 243 6.86 12.64 -5.19
C ARG A 243 6.87 12.52 -6.70
N MET A 244 6.11 11.59 -7.25
CA MET A 244 5.84 11.51 -8.68
C MET A 244 4.33 11.50 -8.90
N GLU A 245 3.85 12.48 -9.66
CA GLU A 245 2.46 12.53 -10.12
C GLU A 245 2.42 12.13 -11.58
N ILE A 246 1.43 11.33 -11.95
CA ILE A 246 1.16 10.98 -13.34
C ILE A 246 -0.32 11.25 -13.61
N GLY A 247 -0.59 12.30 -14.36
CA GLY A 247 -1.91 12.52 -14.93
C GLY A 247 -2.17 11.54 -16.06
N VAL A 248 -3.22 10.73 -15.93
CA VAL A 248 -3.65 9.78 -16.95
C VAL A 248 -5.11 9.98 -17.34
N VAL A 249 -5.44 9.64 -18.58
CA VAL A 249 -6.79 9.56 -19.10
C VAL A 249 -7.06 8.11 -19.46
N SER A 250 -8.01 7.48 -18.78
CA SER A 250 -8.48 6.14 -19.11
C SER A 250 -9.75 6.23 -19.95
N VAL A 251 -9.77 5.52 -21.08
CA VAL A 251 -10.92 5.42 -21.98
C VAL A 251 -11.42 3.98 -22.00
N GLY A 252 -12.75 3.81 -22.10
CA GLY A 252 -13.41 2.50 -22.03
C GLY A 252 -13.81 2.08 -20.61
N VAL A 253 -13.66 2.97 -19.61
CA VAL A 253 -14.12 2.69 -18.25
C VAL A 253 -15.66 2.60 -18.23
N PRO A 254 -16.27 1.55 -17.67
CA PRO A 254 -17.73 1.44 -17.63
C PRO A 254 -18.39 2.66 -16.95
N LEU A 255 -19.62 2.98 -17.37
CA LEU A 255 -20.47 4.09 -16.90
C LEU A 255 -20.03 5.51 -17.29
N VAL A 256 -18.73 5.80 -17.29
CA VAL A 256 -18.21 7.15 -17.57
C VAL A 256 -17.51 7.27 -18.91
N ASN A 257 -17.10 6.15 -19.51
CA ASN A 257 -16.33 6.00 -20.76
C ASN A 257 -14.95 6.69 -20.76
N ARG A 258 -14.79 7.80 -20.05
CA ARG A 258 -13.55 8.55 -19.89
C ARG A 258 -13.40 8.98 -18.44
N GLN A 259 -12.21 8.80 -17.88
CA GLN A 259 -11.89 9.14 -16.51
C GLN A 259 -10.47 9.71 -16.45
N ASN A 260 -10.33 10.87 -15.82
CA ASN A 260 -9.01 11.46 -15.55
C ASN A 260 -8.60 11.07 -14.12
N THR A 261 -7.37 10.61 -13.97
CA THR A 261 -6.84 10.09 -12.70
C THR A 261 -5.40 10.56 -12.50
N TYR A 262 -5.08 10.99 -11.28
CA TYR A 262 -3.70 11.12 -10.83
C TYR A 262 -3.25 9.82 -10.21
N SER A 263 -2.16 9.26 -10.71
CA SER A 263 -1.35 8.29 -9.98
C SER A 263 -0.35 9.07 -9.13
N SER A 264 -0.66 9.21 -7.84
CA SER A 264 0.19 9.90 -6.86
C SER A 264 1.08 8.89 -6.17
N ASN A 265 2.38 8.97 -6.49
CA ASN A 265 3.39 8.02 -6.06
C ASN A 265 4.35 8.69 -5.08
N LEU A 266 4.66 8.00 -3.98
CA LEU A 266 5.79 8.32 -3.11
C LEU A 266 6.83 7.24 -3.17
N PHE A 267 8.07 7.60 -3.49
CA PHE A 267 9.21 6.69 -3.42
C PHE A 267 10.19 7.14 -2.34
N LEU A 268 10.62 6.18 -1.52
CA LEU A 268 11.85 6.35 -0.76
C LEU A 268 13.00 6.02 -1.71
N VAL A 269 13.96 6.93 -1.79
CA VAL A 269 15.04 6.91 -2.77
C VAL A 269 16.37 6.88 -2.06
N ARG A 270 17.29 6.06 -2.57
CA ARG A 270 18.70 6.05 -2.20
C ARG A 270 19.51 6.45 -3.41
N ILE A 271 20.40 7.41 -3.23
CA ILE A 271 21.31 7.87 -4.26
C ILE A 271 22.74 7.51 -3.84
N ASP A 272 23.39 6.65 -4.62
CA ASP A 272 24.79 6.26 -4.45
C ASP A 272 25.67 6.99 -5.47
N HIS A 273 26.83 7.46 -5.05
CA HIS A 273 27.88 8.01 -5.91
C HIS A 273 29.05 7.01 -5.99
N ARG A 274 29.02 6.14 -7.00
CA ARG A 274 30.00 5.04 -7.13
C ARG A 274 31.30 5.46 -7.81
N ALA A 275 31.22 6.23 -8.90
CA ALA A 275 32.40 6.68 -9.65
C ALA A 275 32.09 7.88 -10.57
N GLY A 276 33.15 8.61 -10.95
CA GLY A 276 33.07 9.68 -11.93
C GLY A 276 32.10 10.78 -11.51
N ASP A 277 31.18 11.12 -12.41
CA ASP A 277 30.08 12.06 -12.18
C ASP A 277 28.71 11.38 -12.27
N THR A 278 28.67 10.06 -12.05
CA THR A 278 27.48 9.24 -12.20
C THR A 278 26.91 8.85 -10.84
N LEU A 279 25.61 9.10 -10.70
CA LEU A 279 24.78 8.67 -9.59
C LEU A 279 23.99 7.42 -9.98
N GLU A 280 23.88 6.48 -9.05
CA GLU A 280 22.94 5.37 -9.12
C GLU A 280 21.78 5.66 -8.16
N ILE A 281 20.57 5.66 -8.68
CA ILE A 281 19.34 5.96 -7.95
C ILE A 281 18.59 4.65 -7.80
N THR A 282 18.34 4.24 -6.56
CA THR A 282 17.51 3.08 -6.22
C THR A 282 16.24 3.55 -5.52
N GLU A 283 15.08 3.03 -5.90
CA GLU A 283 13.77 3.52 -5.46
C GLU A 283 12.93 2.36 -4.93
N THR A 284 12.18 2.62 -3.86
CA THR A 284 11.12 1.73 -3.36
C THR A 284 9.82 2.51 -3.23
N LEU A 285 8.72 1.96 -3.76
CA LEU A 285 7.42 2.61 -3.74
C LEU A 285 6.78 2.46 -2.34
N CYS A 286 6.59 3.59 -1.66
CA CYS A 286 6.04 3.66 -0.32
C CYS A 286 4.52 3.82 -0.30
N GLN A 287 3.99 4.56 -1.26
CA GLN A 287 2.57 4.84 -1.37
C GLN A 287 2.20 5.05 -2.84
N LEU A 288 1.07 4.47 -3.24
CA LEU A 288 0.43 4.72 -4.53
C LEU A 288 -1.05 4.97 -4.29
N ASN A 289 -1.49 6.19 -4.58
CA ASN A 289 -2.88 6.58 -4.53
C ASN A 289 -3.37 6.92 -5.94
N LEU A 290 -4.61 6.55 -6.24
CA LEU A 290 -5.27 6.91 -7.49
C LEU A 290 -6.40 7.88 -7.19
N ILE A 291 -6.25 9.13 -7.65
CA ILE A 291 -7.15 10.24 -7.34
C ILE A 291 -7.85 10.66 -8.62
N ASN A 292 -9.14 10.37 -8.73
CA ASN A 292 -9.92 10.84 -9.86
C ASN A 292 -10.16 12.35 -9.75
N PHE A 293 -10.10 13.07 -10.86
CA PHE A 293 -10.26 14.51 -10.88
C PHE A 293 -11.07 14.98 -12.09
N ALA A 294 -11.85 16.04 -11.90
CA ALA A 294 -12.55 16.73 -12.98
C ALA A 294 -11.58 17.62 -13.77
N GLU A 295 -11.98 18.13 -14.95
CA GLU A 295 -11.13 19.03 -15.76
C GLU A 295 -10.67 20.32 -15.01
N ASP A 296 -11.30 20.67 -13.88
CA ASP A 296 -10.93 21.77 -13.01
C ASP A 296 -10.17 21.34 -11.73
N ASP A 297 -9.56 20.17 -11.75
CA ASP A 297 -8.71 19.58 -10.70
C ASP A 297 -9.40 19.20 -9.40
N ARG A 298 -10.72 19.39 -9.32
CA ARG A 298 -11.46 18.97 -8.14
C ARG A 298 -11.51 17.44 -8.08
N PRO A 299 -11.05 16.84 -6.96
CA PRO A 299 -11.13 15.40 -6.79
C PRO A 299 -12.60 14.97 -6.68
N PHE A 300 -12.91 13.76 -7.14
CA PHE A 300 -14.22 13.16 -6.95
C PHE A 300 -14.13 11.66 -6.65
N THR A 301 -15.05 11.17 -5.83
CA THR A 301 -15.12 9.75 -5.44
C THR A 301 -16.47 9.11 -5.76
N ASP A 302 -17.39 9.81 -6.41
CA ASP A 302 -18.78 9.33 -6.55
C ASP A 302 -18.97 8.23 -7.61
N LEU A 303 -17.89 7.76 -8.23
CA LEU A 303 -17.89 6.82 -9.35
C LEU A 303 -17.20 5.52 -8.94
N ALA A 304 -16.15 5.11 -9.67
CA ALA A 304 -15.31 3.99 -9.32
C ALA A 304 -13.85 4.44 -9.23
N TRP A 305 -13.11 3.90 -8.27
CA TRP A 305 -11.68 4.19 -8.11
C TRP A 305 -10.91 2.94 -7.70
N MET A 306 -9.67 2.90 -8.14
CA MET A 306 -8.77 1.80 -7.84
C MET A 306 -8.11 2.02 -6.49
N VAL A 307 -8.12 0.99 -5.67
CA VAL A 307 -7.39 0.92 -4.41
C VAL A 307 -6.26 -0.08 -4.59
N ILE A 308 -5.06 0.30 -4.16
CA ILE A 308 -3.86 -0.52 -4.26
C ILE A 308 -3.65 -1.25 -2.92
N PRO A 309 -3.79 -2.59 -2.89
CA PRO A 309 -3.51 -3.36 -1.69
C PRO A 309 -2.06 -3.18 -1.23
N TYR A 310 -1.85 -3.27 0.06
CA TYR A 310 -0.49 -3.23 0.60
C TYR A 310 0.39 -4.41 0.11
N ARG A 311 -0.21 -5.57 -0.20
CA ARG A 311 0.50 -6.70 -0.84
C ARG A 311 1.07 -6.34 -2.19
N TYR A 312 0.30 -5.61 -3.00
CA TYR A 312 0.76 -5.10 -4.29
C TYR A 312 2.06 -4.32 -4.11
N LEU A 313 2.08 -3.35 -3.18
CA LEU A 313 3.26 -2.52 -2.90
C LEU A 313 4.47 -3.35 -2.45
N ARG A 314 4.26 -4.34 -1.55
CA ARG A 314 5.33 -5.23 -1.05
C ARG A 314 5.91 -6.17 -2.09
N ALA A 315 5.16 -6.42 -3.16
CA ALA A 315 5.57 -7.32 -4.23
C ALA A 315 6.40 -6.61 -5.31
N LEU A 316 6.46 -5.28 -5.28
CA LEU A 316 7.23 -4.51 -6.24
C LEU A 316 8.73 -4.65 -5.98
N PRO A 317 9.54 -4.82 -7.04
CA PRO A 317 10.99 -4.78 -6.91
C PRO A 317 11.48 -3.35 -6.62
N LEU A 318 12.75 -3.23 -6.27
CA LEU A 318 13.43 -1.94 -6.33
C LEU A 318 13.60 -1.52 -7.80
N LEU A 319 13.39 -0.24 -8.07
CA LEU A 319 13.74 0.35 -9.37
C LEU A 319 15.15 0.93 -9.29
N SER A 320 15.91 0.82 -10.38
CA SER A 320 17.23 1.45 -10.49
C SER A 320 17.35 2.24 -11.78
N ARG A 321 18.02 3.39 -11.70
CA ARG A 321 18.35 4.26 -12.84
C ARG A 321 19.63 5.03 -12.54
N GLN A 322 20.22 5.63 -13.57
CA GLN A 322 21.45 6.41 -13.45
C GLN A 322 21.23 7.86 -13.86
N VAL A 323 22.00 8.77 -13.28
CA VAL A 323 22.09 10.18 -13.67
C VAL A 323 23.57 10.54 -13.80
N THR A 324 23.95 11.27 -14.85
CA THR A 324 25.30 11.83 -14.97
C THR A 324 25.23 13.35 -14.88
N LEU A 325 25.93 13.93 -13.91
CA LEU A 325 25.88 15.36 -13.64
C LEU A 325 27.10 16.09 -14.20
N SER A 326 26.87 17.08 -15.05
CA SER A 326 27.93 17.98 -15.50
C SER A 326 28.22 19.11 -14.50
N SER A 327 27.31 19.37 -13.57
CA SER A 327 27.38 20.44 -12.57
C SER A 327 26.43 20.15 -11.41
N SER A 328 26.75 20.66 -10.22
CA SER A 328 25.87 20.66 -9.04
C SER A 328 25.16 22.01 -8.83
N ALA A 329 25.33 22.96 -9.74
CA ALA A 329 24.73 24.28 -9.65
C ALA A 329 23.21 24.23 -9.93
N ALA A 330 22.46 25.13 -9.29
CA ALA A 330 21.06 25.36 -9.61
C ALA A 330 20.85 25.61 -11.12
N GLY A 331 19.82 25.01 -11.70
CA GLY A 331 19.50 25.03 -13.12
C GLY A 331 20.27 24.00 -13.96
N ALA A 332 21.23 23.27 -13.41
CA ALA A 332 21.87 22.17 -14.13
C ALA A 332 20.88 21.03 -14.40
N PRO A 333 20.98 20.36 -15.56
CA PRO A 333 20.03 19.33 -15.96
C PRO A 333 20.16 18.07 -15.09
N TRP A 334 19.01 17.45 -14.81
CA TRP A 334 18.90 16.17 -14.15
C TRP A 334 18.20 15.19 -15.09
N GLU A 335 18.99 14.36 -15.77
CA GLU A 335 18.51 13.44 -16.80
C GLU A 335 18.78 12.01 -16.36
N THR A 336 17.72 11.23 -16.15
CA THR A 336 17.89 9.81 -15.80
C THR A 336 18.00 8.94 -17.04
N THR A 337 18.62 7.77 -16.90
CA THR A 337 18.34 6.66 -17.82
C THR A 337 16.88 6.22 -17.68
N ARG A 338 16.37 5.52 -18.70
CA ARG A 338 15.04 4.89 -18.66
C ARG A 338 15.03 3.73 -17.66
N SER A 339 14.08 3.73 -16.72
CA SER A 339 13.75 2.55 -15.90
C SER A 339 12.66 1.74 -16.60
N LEU A 340 12.68 0.41 -16.47
CA LEU A 340 11.65 -0.49 -16.97
C LEU A 340 11.24 -1.46 -15.86
N GLU A 341 9.94 -1.58 -15.64
CA GLU A 341 9.33 -2.47 -14.65
C GLU A 341 8.24 -3.29 -15.34
N VAL A 342 8.22 -4.60 -15.06
CA VAL A 342 7.12 -5.49 -15.42
C VAL A 342 6.52 -6.02 -14.13
N ARG A 343 5.20 -5.93 -14.02
CA ARG A 343 4.41 -6.38 -12.87
C ARG A 343 3.45 -7.46 -13.31
N GLY A 344 3.29 -8.52 -12.52
CA GLY A 344 2.36 -9.62 -12.78
C GLY A 344 2.77 -10.56 -13.93
N ALA A 345 3.94 -10.33 -14.54
CA ALA A 345 4.42 -11.15 -15.65
C ALA A 345 5.94 -11.37 -15.61
N LEU A 346 6.37 -12.50 -16.18
CA LEU A 346 7.76 -12.86 -16.41
C LEU A 346 8.02 -12.95 -17.91
N LEU A 347 8.89 -12.08 -18.40
CA LEU A 347 9.23 -11.96 -19.82
C LEU A 347 10.71 -12.26 -20.04
N SER A 348 11.04 -12.92 -21.15
CA SER A 348 12.43 -13.21 -21.50
C SER A 348 13.15 -11.93 -21.94
N ASN A 349 12.45 -11.08 -22.70
CA ASN A 349 12.86 -9.73 -23.03
C ASN A 349 11.76 -8.74 -22.58
N PRO A 350 11.87 -8.18 -21.36
CA PRO A 350 10.90 -7.24 -20.82
C PRO A 350 10.62 -6.01 -21.69
N GLU A 351 11.56 -5.63 -22.57
CA GLU A 351 11.40 -4.44 -23.40
C GLU A 351 10.49 -4.69 -24.61
N SER A 352 10.60 -5.85 -25.25
CA SER A 352 9.97 -6.10 -26.56
C SER A 352 8.94 -7.23 -26.58
N ASP A 353 9.02 -8.20 -25.68
CA ASP A 353 8.05 -9.31 -25.66
C ASP A 353 6.65 -8.74 -25.31
N PRO A 354 5.54 -9.24 -25.87
CA PRO A 354 4.20 -8.76 -25.47
C PRO A 354 3.85 -9.23 -24.06
N LEU A 355 3.05 -8.44 -23.33
CA LEU A 355 2.41 -8.89 -22.09
C LEU A 355 1.44 -10.07 -22.38
N PRO A 356 1.34 -11.07 -21.49
CA PRO A 356 0.28 -12.07 -21.54
C PRO A 356 -1.10 -11.44 -21.62
N THR A 357 -1.99 -12.04 -22.41
CA THR A 357 -3.36 -11.52 -22.55
C THR A 357 -4.36 -12.36 -21.76
N ARG A 358 -5.56 -11.82 -21.54
CA ARG A 358 -6.74 -12.61 -21.09
C ARG A 358 -6.96 -13.86 -21.93
N HIS A 359 -6.69 -13.81 -23.24
CA HIS A 359 -6.82 -14.97 -24.11
C HIS A 359 -5.75 -16.04 -23.83
N ASP A 360 -4.52 -15.62 -23.53
CA ASP A 360 -3.45 -16.53 -23.11
C ASP A 360 -3.83 -17.23 -21.81
N TYR A 361 -4.26 -16.47 -20.80
CA TYR A 361 -4.71 -17.01 -19.53
C TYR A 361 -5.90 -17.97 -19.66
N ALA A 362 -6.91 -17.63 -20.48
CA ALA A 362 -8.08 -18.49 -20.69
C ALA A 362 -7.73 -19.80 -21.41
N ARG A 363 -6.70 -19.79 -22.25
CA ARG A 363 -6.22 -20.97 -22.99
C ARG A 363 -5.31 -21.85 -22.14
N ASP A 364 -4.45 -21.24 -21.33
CA ASP A 364 -3.54 -21.92 -20.41
C ASP A 364 -3.38 -21.10 -19.11
N PRO A 365 -4.17 -21.42 -18.06
CA PRO A 365 -4.04 -20.77 -16.76
C PRO A 365 -2.68 -21.01 -16.08
N ALA A 366 -1.87 -21.95 -16.59
CA ALA A 366 -0.53 -22.26 -16.12
C ALA A 366 0.59 -21.66 -17.01
N ASP A 367 0.26 -20.72 -17.91
CA ASP A 367 1.24 -19.99 -18.72
C ASP A 367 2.33 -19.40 -17.80
N ALA A 368 3.56 -19.88 -17.95
CA ALA A 368 4.68 -19.51 -17.08
C ALA A 368 5.06 -18.02 -17.13
N ARG A 369 4.56 -17.29 -18.14
CA ARG A 369 4.72 -15.83 -18.23
C ARG A 369 3.79 -15.09 -17.27
N ILE A 370 2.67 -15.68 -16.87
CA ILE A 370 1.74 -15.08 -15.90
C ILE A 370 2.23 -15.42 -14.50
N TRP A 371 2.41 -14.39 -13.68
CA TRP A 371 3.02 -14.53 -12.38
C TRP A 371 2.15 -13.88 -11.31
N ASP A 372 1.66 -14.70 -10.37
CA ASP A 372 1.13 -14.24 -9.07
C ASP A 372 2.28 -13.62 -8.27
N GLN A 373 2.51 -12.33 -8.53
CA GLN A 373 3.68 -11.62 -8.01
C GLN A 373 3.45 -11.18 -6.56
N ASP A 374 2.20 -10.89 -6.17
CA ASP A 374 1.85 -10.49 -4.81
C ASP A 374 1.43 -11.64 -3.88
N GLY A 375 1.40 -12.88 -4.41
CA GLY A 375 1.32 -14.13 -3.65
C GLY A 375 -0.05 -14.33 -3.02
N ASP A 376 -1.10 -13.88 -3.67
CA ASP A 376 -2.47 -13.98 -3.18
C ASP A 376 -3.29 -15.12 -3.82
N GLY A 377 -2.67 -15.87 -4.73
CA GLY A 377 -3.28 -16.99 -5.45
C GLY A 377 -3.99 -16.58 -6.76
N HIS A 378 -3.92 -15.32 -7.16
CA HIS A 378 -4.55 -14.81 -8.38
C HIS A 378 -3.50 -14.48 -9.47
N PRO A 379 -3.88 -14.51 -10.77
CA PRO A 379 -2.92 -14.30 -11.86
C PRO A 379 -2.48 -12.83 -11.95
N GLY A 380 -1.18 -12.57 -11.90
CA GLY A 380 -0.65 -11.22 -12.10
C GLY A 380 -0.51 -10.46 -10.79
N MET A 381 -0.99 -9.22 -10.79
CA MET A 381 -1.08 -8.35 -9.62
C MET A 381 -2.54 -8.06 -9.31
N THR A 382 -2.89 -8.07 -8.02
CA THR A 382 -4.25 -7.77 -7.58
C THR A 382 -4.42 -6.30 -7.21
N THR A 383 -5.42 -5.68 -7.83
CA THR A 383 -5.91 -4.34 -7.50
C THR A 383 -7.38 -4.43 -7.10
N LEU A 384 -7.84 -3.50 -6.26
CA LEU A 384 -9.23 -3.45 -5.84
C LEU A 384 -9.94 -2.32 -6.56
N MET A 385 -11.20 -2.56 -6.91
CA MET A 385 -12.11 -1.54 -7.39
C MET A 385 -13.15 -1.25 -6.32
N ASP A 386 -13.35 0.02 -6.01
CA ASP A 386 -14.37 0.49 -5.10
C ASP A 386 -15.25 1.56 -5.76
N GLY A 387 -16.40 1.85 -5.13
CA GLY A 387 -17.42 2.75 -5.63
C GLY A 387 -18.62 2.02 -6.26
N VAL A 388 -19.06 2.44 -7.44
CA VAL A 388 -20.18 1.83 -8.18
C VAL A 388 -19.80 0.51 -8.85
N LEU A 389 -18.52 0.34 -9.17
CA LEU A 389 -17.93 -0.93 -9.58
C LEU A 389 -17.12 -1.46 -8.39
N ARG A 390 -17.36 -2.70 -7.97
CA ARG A 390 -16.67 -3.30 -6.81
C ARG A 390 -16.15 -4.68 -7.12
N GLY A 391 -14.93 -4.96 -6.68
CA GLY A 391 -14.31 -6.28 -6.76
C GLY A 391 -12.81 -6.22 -7.02
N GLU A 392 -12.21 -7.38 -7.21
CA GLU A 392 -10.78 -7.53 -7.49
C GLU A 392 -10.55 -7.56 -9.02
N ILE A 393 -9.47 -6.90 -9.47
CA ILE A 393 -8.98 -6.92 -10.84
C ILE A 393 -7.56 -7.48 -10.82
N TYR A 394 -7.32 -8.48 -11.65
CA TYR A 394 -6.02 -9.15 -11.78
C TYR A 394 -5.40 -8.74 -13.11
N ASN A 395 -4.27 -8.05 -13.05
CA ASN A 395 -3.63 -7.47 -14.23
C ASN A 395 -2.13 -7.75 -14.29
N ASP A 396 -1.59 -7.67 -15.49
CA ASP A 396 -0.17 -7.42 -15.68
C ASP A 396 0.04 -5.99 -16.19
N GLN A 397 1.27 -5.52 -16.00
CA GLN A 397 1.63 -4.15 -16.33
C GLN A 397 3.08 -4.09 -16.80
N ARG A 398 3.34 -3.25 -17.81
CA ARG A 398 4.68 -2.78 -18.16
C ARG A 398 4.71 -1.28 -18.00
N TRP A 399 5.66 -0.82 -17.20
CA TRP A 399 5.84 0.58 -16.92
C TRP A 399 7.28 0.98 -17.20
N ALA A 400 7.48 2.09 -17.87
CA ALA A 400 8.80 2.68 -18.05
C ALA A 400 8.76 4.18 -17.80
N ALA A 401 9.88 4.71 -17.27
CA ALA A 401 9.98 6.12 -16.95
C ALA A 401 11.38 6.69 -17.21
N THR A 402 11.39 7.93 -17.69
CA THR A 402 12.58 8.78 -17.78
C THR A 402 12.27 10.11 -17.09
N TYR A 403 13.20 10.64 -16.30
CA TYR A 403 13.02 11.90 -15.59
C TYR A 403 13.87 12.99 -16.22
N HIS A 404 13.21 14.09 -16.58
CA HIS A 404 13.78 15.26 -17.22
C HIS A 404 13.60 16.45 -16.29
N GLY A 405 14.66 16.83 -15.57
CA GLY A 405 14.57 17.82 -14.52
C GLY A 405 15.74 18.79 -14.47
N GLN A 406 15.73 19.55 -13.39
CA GLN A 406 16.78 20.49 -13.05
C GLN A 406 17.03 20.48 -11.54
N ILE A 407 18.28 20.70 -11.19
CA ILE A 407 18.72 20.91 -9.82
C ILE A 407 18.21 22.28 -9.38
N LEU A 408 17.53 22.36 -8.25
CA LEU A 408 17.16 23.65 -7.64
C LEU A 408 18.22 24.06 -6.62
N ASP A 409 18.63 23.11 -5.78
CA ASP A 409 19.72 23.22 -4.82
C ASP A 409 20.27 21.81 -4.49
N THR A 410 21.08 21.68 -3.44
CA THR A 410 21.67 20.39 -3.04
C THR A 410 20.68 19.40 -2.43
N ASP A 411 19.48 19.85 -2.08
CA ASP A 411 18.44 19.12 -1.37
C ASP A 411 17.14 18.99 -2.18
N HIS A 412 17.05 19.63 -3.36
CA HIS A 412 15.86 19.66 -4.20
C HIS A 412 16.16 19.51 -5.69
N VAL A 413 15.45 18.60 -6.34
CA VAL A 413 15.44 18.41 -7.80
C VAL A 413 14.00 18.24 -8.28
N ARG A 414 13.59 18.94 -9.33
CA ARG A 414 12.26 18.76 -9.91
C ARG A 414 12.31 18.61 -11.42
N GLY A 415 11.27 18.05 -12.00
CA GLY A 415 11.15 17.96 -13.44
C GLY A 415 9.88 17.29 -13.92
N LEU A 416 9.84 17.04 -15.22
CA LEU A 416 8.78 16.27 -15.87
C LEU A 416 9.19 14.80 -15.91
N ALA A 417 8.19 13.92 -15.93
CA ALA A 417 8.40 12.49 -16.13
C ALA A 417 7.85 12.08 -17.50
N GLU A 418 8.66 11.43 -18.31
CA GLU A 418 8.20 10.73 -19.51
C GLU A 418 7.80 9.31 -19.08
N ILE A 419 6.53 8.96 -19.25
CA ILE A 419 5.97 7.68 -18.81
C ILE A 419 5.44 6.89 -20.01
N GLN A 420 5.77 5.61 -20.04
CA GLN A 420 5.14 4.63 -20.92
C GLN A 420 4.45 3.60 -20.03
N ASN A 421 3.19 3.31 -20.29
CA ASN A 421 2.40 2.38 -19.52
C ASN A 421 1.57 1.48 -20.45
N GLU A 422 1.69 0.18 -20.24
CA GLU A 422 0.84 -0.85 -20.84
C GLU A 422 0.26 -1.67 -19.69
N GLN A 423 -1.04 -1.93 -19.69
CA GLN A 423 -1.70 -2.71 -18.65
C GLN A 423 -2.78 -3.57 -19.28
N LEU A 424 -2.82 -4.87 -18.97
CA LEU A 424 -3.84 -5.77 -19.47
C LEU A 424 -4.56 -6.45 -18.29
N ILE A 425 -5.90 -6.47 -18.35
CA ILE A 425 -6.71 -7.23 -17.39
C ILE A 425 -6.69 -8.70 -17.81
N LEU A 426 -6.11 -9.56 -16.98
CA LEU A 426 -6.05 -11.00 -17.18
C LEU A 426 -7.36 -11.67 -16.75
N SER A 427 -7.88 -11.27 -15.59
CA SER A 427 -9.11 -11.80 -14.98
C SER A 427 -9.64 -10.83 -13.92
N ALA A 428 -10.79 -11.12 -13.33
CA ALA A 428 -11.36 -10.34 -12.25
C ALA A 428 -12.27 -11.18 -11.36
N GLY A 429 -12.52 -10.72 -10.13
CA GLY A 429 -13.47 -11.34 -9.20
C GLY A 429 -14.95 -11.20 -9.64
N SER A 430 -15.23 -10.38 -10.65
CA SER A 430 -16.58 -10.18 -11.22
C SER A 430 -16.52 -9.98 -12.73
N PRO A 431 -17.42 -10.60 -13.53
CA PRO A 431 -17.47 -10.40 -14.98
C PRO A 431 -17.64 -8.95 -15.42
N ASN A 432 -18.28 -8.10 -14.60
CA ASN A 432 -18.48 -6.68 -14.90
C ASN A 432 -17.19 -5.85 -14.83
N LEU A 433 -16.12 -6.42 -14.26
CA LEU A 433 -14.80 -5.80 -14.18
C LEU A 433 -13.86 -6.27 -15.30
N ILE A 434 -14.36 -7.11 -16.21
CA ILE A 434 -13.63 -7.56 -17.39
C ILE A 434 -14.00 -6.63 -18.55
N TYR A 435 -13.19 -5.60 -18.76
CA TYR A 435 -13.35 -4.64 -19.84
C TYR A 435 -11.98 -4.24 -20.39
N ASP A 436 -11.95 -3.83 -21.65
CA ASP A 436 -10.71 -3.38 -22.27
C ASP A 436 -10.65 -1.84 -22.11
N THR A 437 -9.54 -1.35 -21.55
CA THR A 437 -9.29 0.10 -21.46
C THR A 437 -8.04 0.45 -22.23
N SER A 438 -8.02 1.68 -22.74
CA SER A 438 -6.77 2.34 -23.11
C SER A 438 -6.46 3.40 -22.06
N THR A 439 -5.19 3.51 -21.70
CA THR A 439 -4.70 4.56 -20.81
C THR A 439 -3.71 5.41 -21.58
N GLU A 440 -3.94 6.72 -21.58
CA GLU A 440 -3.08 7.71 -22.22
C GLU A 440 -2.54 8.67 -21.14
N ILE A 441 -1.31 9.16 -21.32
CA ILE A 441 -0.80 10.24 -20.48
C ILE A 441 -1.60 11.50 -20.77
N HIS A 442 -1.97 12.24 -19.73
CA HIS A 442 -2.73 13.47 -19.86
C HIS A 442 -1.97 14.48 -20.74
N ALA A 443 -2.71 15.22 -21.57
CA ALA A 443 -2.11 16.12 -22.57
C ALA A 443 -1.31 17.29 -21.96
N GLN A 444 -1.66 17.70 -20.73
CA GLN A 444 -0.90 18.70 -19.97
C GLN A 444 0.28 18.05 -19.28
N ALA A 445 1.48 18.30 -19.80
CA ALA A 445 2.71 17.65 -19.33
C ALA A 445 3.05 17.96 -17.87
N ASP A 446 2.67 19.14 -17.35
CA ASP A 446 2.95 19.57 -15.98
C ASP A 446 2.10 18.85 -14.91
N ARG A 447 1.22 17.95 -15.32
CA ARG A 447 0.53 16.96 -14.46
C ARG A 447 1.29 15.64 -14.32
N THR A 448 2.33 15.46 -15.11
CA THR A 448 3.18 14.27 -15.10
C THR A 448 4.60 14.70 -14.76
N TYR A 449 4.92 14.68 -13.46
CA TYR A 449 6.10 15.33 -12.92
C TYR A 449 6.71 14.56 -11.77
N PHE A 450 7.93 14.93 -11.39
CA PHE A 450 8.57 14.45 -10.17
C PHE A 450 9.22 15.60 -9.37
N ARG A 451 9.34 15.37 -8.06
CA ARG A 451 10.02 16.23 -7.08
C ARG A 451 10.81 15.34 -6.12
N LEU A 452 12.12 15.55 -6.03
CA LEU A 452 13.05 14.90 -5.09
C LEU A 452 13.48 15.85 -3.98
N MET A 453 13.27 15.47 -2.73
CA MET A 453 13.69 16.22 -1.54
C MET A 453 14.60 15.36 -0.67
N ARG A 454 15.71 15.91 -0.17
CA ARG A 454 16.60 15.18 0.74
C ARG A 454 15.88 14.86 2.05
N LEU A 455 16.13 13.67 2.58
CA LEU A 455 15.65 13.20 3.89
C LEU A 455 16.83 12.83 4.78
N ALA A 456 16.54 12.53 6.05
CA ALA A 456 17.51 11.92 6.95
C ALA A 456 17.90 10.52 6.47
N ASP A 457 19.13 10.09 6.75
CA ASP A 457 19.66 8.79 6.30
C ASP A 457 18.90 7.59 6.89
N ASP A 458 18.24 7.77 8.03
CA ASP A 458 17.38 6.77 8.67
C ASP A 458 15.90 6.88 8.27
N ALA A 459 15.56 7.70 7.28
CA ALA A 459 14.20 7.84 6.82
C ALA A 459 13.65 6.51 6.27
N SER A 460 12.39 6.23 6.63
CA SER A 460 11.61 5.11 6.13
C SER A 460 10.46 5.60 5.23
N CYS A 461 9.71 4.67 4.66
CA CYS A 461 8.45 5.01 3.98
C CYS A 461 7.46 5.72 4.90
N ALA A 462 7.40 5.34 6.18
CA ALA A 462 6.55 6.03 7.15
C ALA A 462 7.01 7.49 7.36
N THR A 463 8.32 7.73 7.46
CA THR A 463 8.88 9.09 7.53
C THR A 463 8.51 9.91 6.30
N LEU A 464 8.69 9.34 5.10
CA LEU A 464 8.35 9.99 3.84
C LEU A 464 6.86 10.34 3.75
N ILE A 465 5.96 9.39 4.05
CA ILE A 465 4.51 9.62 3.99
C ILE A 465 4.10 10.76 4.93
N ARG A 466 4.63 10.76 6.17
CA ARG A 466 4.38 11.85 7.13
C ARG A 466 4.85 13.19 6.62
N GLU A 467 6.07 13.24 6.10
CA GLU A 467 6.63 14.46 5.55
C GLU A 467 5.75 14.98 4.42
N ALA A 468 5.37 14.12 3.47
CA ALA A 468 4.54 14.49 2.33
C ALA A 468 3.09 14.89 2.68
N ALA A 469 2.59 14.50 3.86
CA ALA A 469 1.25 14.88 4.33
C ALA A 469 1.20 16.31 4.88
N ARG A 470 2.35 16.91 5.22
CA ARG A 470 2.39 18.28 5.75
C ARG A 470 2.05 19.28 4.66
N GLU A 471 1.19 20.24 4.97
CA GLU A 471 0.80 21.31 4.03
C GLU A 471 2.00 22.14 3.55
N SER A 472 3.01 22.32 4.41
CA SER A 472 4.24 23.03 4.07
C SER A 472 5.25 22.19 3.29
N SER A 473 5.01 20.89 3.10
CA SER A 473 6.02 20.00 2.53
C SER A 473 6.17 20.21 1.04
N TRP A 474 7.43 20.18 0.60
CA TRP A 474 7.76 20.19 -0.80
C TRP A 474 7.43 18.87 -1.51
N LEU A 475 7.04 17.82 -0.77
CA LEU A 475 6.57 16.54 -1.31
C LEU A 475 5.04 16.37 -1.25
N ARG A 476 4.28 17.39 -0.83
CA ARG A 476 2.81 17.32 -0.81
C ARG A 476 2.25 17.13 -2.22
N HIS A 477 1.13 16.41 -2.33
CA HIS A 477 0.41 16.28 -3.59
C HIS A 477 -0.03 17.66 -4.09
N THR A 478 0.17 17.91 -5.39
CA THR A 478 -0.44 19.04 -6.10
C THR A 478 -0.83 18.62 -7.52
N PRO A 479 -1.92 19.16 -8.08
CA PRO A 479 -2.35 18.84 -9.44
C PRO A 479 -1.29 19.16 -10.51
N HIS A 480 -0.55 20.26 -10.32
CA HIS A 480 0.50 20.71 -11.24
C HIS A 480 1.85 20.85 -10.54
N LEU A 481 2.93 20.69 -11.30
CA LEU A 481 4.31 20.81 -10.82
C LEU A 481 4.59 22.17 -10.15
N MET A 482 4.04 23.26 -10.70
CA MET A 482 4.34 24.62 -10.27
C MET A 482 3.47 25.12 -9.12
N ASP A 483 2.57 24.28 -8.59
CA ASP A 483 1.69 24.62 -7.45
C ASP A 483 2.44 24.59 -6.11
N VAL A 484 3.68 24.10 -6.10
CA VAL A 484 4.60 24.20 -4.97
C VAL A 484 5.72 25.18 -5.32
N PRO A 485 5.88 26.27 -4.53
CA PRO A 485 6.97 27.22 -4.73
C PRO A 485 8.34 26.57 -4.65
N ASP A 486 9.31 27.16 -5.34
CA ASP A 486 10.71 26.80 -5.17
C ASP A 486 11.18 27.09 -3.74
N PRO A 487 12.08 26.25 -3.18
CA PRO A 487 12.57 26.35 -1.80
C PRO A 487 13.40 27.61 -1.53
#